data_AF-A0A9E3U2Y2-F1
#
_entry.id   AF-A0A9E3U2Y2-F1
#
_cell.length_a   1.000
_cell.length_b   1.000
_cell.length_c   1.000
_cell.angle_alpha   90.00
_cell.angle_beta   90.00
_cell.angle_gamma   90.00
#
_symmetry.space_group_name_H-M   'P 1'
#
loop_
_entity.id
_entity.type
_entity.pdbx_description
1 polymer ?
#
loop_
_entity_poly.entity_id
_entity_poly.type
_entity_poly.pdbx_seq_one_letter_code
_entity_poly.pdbx_strand_id
1 'polypeptide(L)'
;LEQWQTERPGRLFAGKLERLVDDVEFRVDLGDAWTDPAKIKMTRLPVVVPTFVEALPSYAQSEDPLPPVDPSSLQRTVIEGAALKLSIESSKPLQHARLTIQSRDAADASQESQFDLIAVDKDRTAWRLDEQATPFAAVLTPLRFRLQVLDDDGLALENPLSGTIRLKADQAPRVSGGLVHRLILPTAKPEIEFSVRDDFGVSALGGTVQVVRGEFSRVDESTAVNEMKFTVDRRLPLRGAMSSSEAELRKAEAVRYPLRRLQLPASGAYVLDLSKLQLTRGDQLRITLTATDYRGDLPPVSSDSEPLVVEVTDQAGIVAAISEADRRSQEQIDELISRQLGIGETP
;
A
#
# COMPACT_ATOMS: atom_id res chain seq x y z
N LEU A 1 -0.35 -66.96 -68.80
CA LEU A 1 0.21 -65.72 -69.37
C LEU A 1 -0.96 -64.85 -69.84
N GLU A 2 -1.87 -64.38 -68.99
CA GLU A 2 -1.74 -63.67 -67.70
C GLU A 2 -1.08 -62.30 -67.83
N GLN A 3 -1.76 -61.30 -67.24
CA GLN A 3 -1.37 -59.91 -66.95
C GLN A 3 -1.58 -58.86 -68.06
N TRP A 4 -2.83 -58.40 -68.17
CA TRP A 4 -3.11 -56.99 -68.46
C TRP A 4 -3.41 -56.30 -67.13
N GLN A 5 -2.38 -55.77 -66.47
CA GLN A 5 -2.57 -54.71 -65.48
C GLN A 5 -3.01 -53.45 -66.23
N THR A 6 -4.31 -53.22 -66.30
CA THR A 6 -4.85 -51.89 -66.58
C THR A 6 -5.18 -51.25 -65.25
N GLU A 7 -4.19 -50.58 -64.66
CA GLU A 7 -4.44 -49.59 -63.61
C GLU A 7 -5.37 -48.53 -64.21
N ARG A 8 -6.67 -48.62 -63.91
CA ARG A 8 -7.60 -47.53 -64.19
C ARG A 8 -7.17 -46.35 -63.32
N PRO A 9 -6.96 -45.14 -63.87
CA PRO A 9 -6.64 -43.99 -63.05
C PRO A 9 -7.82 -43.74 -62.12
N GLY A 10 -7.60 -43.95 -60.81
CA GLY A 10 -8.60 -43.63 -59.79
C GLY A 10 -8.95 -42.15 -59.89
N ARG A 11 -10.24 -41.84 -60.06
CA ARG A 11 -10.71 -40.45 -59.98
C ARG A 11 -10.79 -40.09 -58.49
N LEU A 12 -9.96 -39.15 -58.06
CA LEU A 12 -9.98 -38.61 -56.71
C LEU A 12 -11.09 -37.55 -56.60
N PHE A 13 -12.06 -37.77 -55.72
CA PHE A 13 -13.07 -36.79 -55.34
C PHE A 13 -12.71 -36.25 -53.97
N ALA A 14 -12.50 -34.93 -53.86
CA ALA A 14 -12.17 -34.26 -52.61
C ALA A 14 -13.21 -33.19 -52.33
N GLY A 15 -13.84 -33.27 -51.15
CA GLY A 15 -14.66 -32.20 -50.57
C GLY A 15 -13.88 -31.55 -49.44
N LYS A 16 -13.82 -30.22 -49.41
CA LYS A 16 -13.19 -29.47 -48.34
C LYS A 16 -14.24 -28.71 -47.55
N LEU A 17 -14.29 -28.96 -46.24
CA LEU A 17 -15.06 -28.16 -45.30
C LEU A 17 -14.09 -27.24 -44.56
N GLU A 18 -14.17 -25.93 -44.81
CA GLU A 18 -13.22 -24.96 -44.27
C GLU A 18 -13.32 -24.80 -42.74
N ARG A 19 -14.52 -25.02 -42.17
CA ARG A 19 -14.73 -24.90 -40.73
C ARG A 19 -15.87 -25.80 -40.26
N LEU A 20 -15.63 -26.51 -39.15
CA LEU A 20 -16.63 -27.27 -38.43
C LEU A 20 -17.15 -26.41 -37.27
N VAL A 21 -18.47 -26.22 -37.16
CA VAL A 21 -19.10 -25.40 -36.11
C VAL A 21 -19.83 -26.27 -35.08
N ASP A 22 -20.29 -27.45 -35.49
CA ASP A 22 -20.95 -28.46 -34.65
C ASP A 22 -20.55 -29.86 -35.14
N ASP A 23 -20.97 -30.90 -34.41
CA ASP A 23 -20.82 -32.30 -34.83
C ASP A 23 -21.49 -32.50 -36.19
N VAL A 24 -20.81 -33.17 -37.12
CA VAL A 24 -21.33 -33.44 -38.47
C VAL A 24 -21.28 -34.92 -38.76
N GLU A 25 -22.38 -35.44 -39.29
CA GLU A 25 -22.44 -36.76 -39.91
C GLU A 25 -22.33 -36.59 -41.41
N PHE A 26 -21.43 -37.33 -42.06
CA PHE A 26 -21.24 -37.29 -43.50
C PHE A 26 -21.37 -38.69 -44.10
N ARG A 27 -21.84 -38.70 -45.34
CA ARG A 27 -21.88 -39.88 -46.21
C ARG A 27 -21.41 -39.44 -47.59
N VAL A 28 -20.61 -40.26 -48.25
CA VAL A 28 -20.17 -40.00 -49.61
C VAL A 28 -21.02 -40.84 -50.56
N ASP A 29 -21.77 -40.18 -51.43
CA ASP A 29 -22.59 -40.80 -52.47
C ASP A 29 -21.89 -40.62 -53.83
N LEU A 30 -21.68 -41.72 -54.57
CA LEU A 30 -21.07 -41.71 -55.90
C LEU A 30 -21.86 -42.60 -56.87
N GLY A 31 -22.78 -41.98 -57.61
CA GLY A 31 -23.69 -42.70 -58.50
C GLY A 31 -24.71 -43.51 -57.71
N ASP A 32 -24.66 -44.83 -57.83
CA ASP A 32 -25.46 -45.81 -57.10
C ASP A 32 -24.74 -46.42 -55.88
N ALA A 33 -23.49 -46.03 -55.64
CA ALA A 33 -22.72 -46.45 -54.47
C ALA A 33 -22.69 -45.38 -53.37
N TRP A 34 -22.67 -45.80 -52.11
CA TRP A 34 -22.52 -44.92 -50.95
C TRP A 34 -21.58 -45.53 -49.90
N THR A 35 -20.98 -44.69 -49.07
CA THR A 35 -20.26 -45.14 -47.86
C THR A 35 -21.21 -45.34 -46.70
N ASP A 36 -20.79 -46.07 -45.66
CA ASP A 36 -21.47 -46.00 -44.39
C ASP A 36 -21.37 -44.56 -43.82
N PRO A 37 -22.41 -44.06 -43.13
CA PRO A 37 -22.35 -42.76 -42.47
C PRO A 37 -21.23 -42.73 -41.42
N ALA A 38 -20.41 -41.68 -41.47
CA ALA A 38 -19.35 -41.43 -40.51
C ALA A 38 -19.61 -40.13 -39.75
N LYS A 39 -19.32 -40.11 -38.46
CA LYS A 39 -19.52 -38.96 -37.58
C LYS A 39 -18.19 -38.30 -37.25
N ILE A 40 -18.12 -36.99 -37.46
CA ILE A 40 -17.04 -36.13 -37.03
C ILE A 40 -17.53 -35.36 -35.81
N LYS A 41 -16.93 -35.62 -34.65
CA LYS A 41 -17.23 -34.94 -33.40
C LYS A 41 -16.36 -33.69 -33.28
N MET A 42 -16.98 -32.55 -33.02
CA MET A 42 -16.28 -31.30 -32.75
C MET A 42 -15.98 -31.17 -31.26
N THR A 43 -14.70 -31.24 -30.90
CA THR A 43 -14.27 -31.00 -29.53
C THR A 43 -13.96 -29.52 -29.33
N ARG A 44 -14.72 -28.85 -28.46
CA ARG A 44 -14.52 -27.42 -28.13
C ARG A 44 -13.31 -27.23 -27.21
N LEU A 45 -12.67 -26.06 -27.26
CA LEU A 45 -11.63 -25.68 -26.31
C LEU A 45 -12.21 -25.54 -24.88
N PRO A 46 -11.41 -25.78 -23.83
CA PRO A 46 -11.84 -25.56 -22.46
C PRO A 46 -12.08 -24.07 -22.22
N VAL A 47 -13.19 -23.73 -21.56
CA VAL A 47 -13.43 -22.39 -21.01
C VAL A 47 -13.00 -22.41 -19.55
N VAL A 48 -12.22 -21.42 -19.11
CA VAL A 48 -11.69 -21.31 -17.74
C VAL A 48 -12.04 -19.95 -17.16
N VAL A 49 -12.58 -19.94 -15.94
CA VAL A 49 -12.92 -18.73 -15.19
C VAL A 49 -12.06 -18.69 -13.93
N PRO A 50 -11.08 -17.78 -13.84
CA PRO A 50 -10.30 -17.59 -12.63
C PRO A 50 -11.07 -16.74 -11.61
N THR A 51 -10.91 -17.08 -10.34
CA THR A 51 -11.51 -16.39 -9.19
C THR A 51 -10.41 -16.11 -8.17
N PHE A 52 -10.23 -14.83 -7.84
CA PHE A 52 -9.28 -14.32 -6.86
C PHE A 52 -10.00 -13.86 -5.60
N VAL A 53 -9.58 -14.39 -4.45
CA VAL A 53 -10.04 -13.93 -3.13
C VAL A 53 -8.87 -13.31 -2.38
N GLU A 54 -8.99 -12.03 -2.05
CA GLU A 54 -7.96 -11.29 -1.31
C GLU A 54 -8.14 -11.47 0.20
N ALA A 55 -7.07 -11.83 0.89
CA ALA A 55 -7.00 -11.85 2.34
C ALA A 55 -6.08 -10.71 2.81
N LEU A 56 -6.68 -9.75 3.53
CA LEU A 56 -5.97 -8.57 4.01
C LEU A 56 -4.94 -8.94 5.08
N PRO A 57 -3.76 -8.29 5.07
CA PRO A 57 -2.76 -8.48 6.11
C PRO A 57 -3.27 -7.95 7.44
N SER A 58 -2.73 -8.47 8.55
CA SER A 58 -3.19 -8.16 9.91
C SER A 58 -3.29 -6.66 10.23
N TYR A 59 -2.38 -5.87 9.65
CA TYR A 59 -2.32 -4.42 9.86
C TYR A 59 -3.37 -3.63 9.07
N ALA A 60 -3.87 -4.18 7.96
CA ALA A 60 -4.87 -3.54 7.10
C ALA A 60 -6.30 -4.05 7.35
N GLN A 61 -6.52 -4.89 8.37
CA GLN A 61 -7.84 -5.35 8.76
C GLN A 61 -8.66 -4.18 9.32
N SER A 62 -9.43 -3.52 8.47
CA SER A 62 -10.45 -2.55 8.88
C SER A 62 -11.78 -3.24 9.14
N GLU A 63 -12.55 -2.71 10.11
CA GLU A 63 -13.94 -3.11 10.33
C GLU A 63 -14.84 -2.71 9.16
N ASP A 64 -14.45 -1.67 8.40
CA ASP A 64 -15.13 -1.29 7.17
C ASP A 64 -14.74 -2.22 6.01
N PRO A 65 -15.71 -2.86 5.34
CA PRO A 65 -15.45 -3.65 4.15
C PRO A 65 -14.99 -2.73 3.02
N LEU A 66 -13.86 -3.10 2.40
CA LEU A 66 -13.44 -2.49 1.14
C LEU A 66 -14.54 -2.68 0.07
N PRO A 67 -14.67 -1.73 -0.89
CA PRO A 67 -15.62 -1.88 -1.98
C PRO A 67 -15.41 -3.22 -2.70
N PRO A 68 -16.49 -3.89 -3.13
CA PRO A 68 -16.39 -5.19 -3.78
C PRO A 68 -15.56 -5.07 -5.05
N VAL A 69 -14.47 -5.82 -5.12
CA VAL A 69 -13.65 -5.97 -6.32
C VAL A 69 -14.14 -7.20 -7.06
N ASP A 70 -14.31 -7.10 -8.39
CA ASP A 70 -14.65 -8.24 -9.23
C ASP A 70 -13.64 -9.38 -9.01
N PRO A 71 -14.06 -10.55 -8.49
CA PRO A 71 -13.16 -11.65 -8.19
C PRO A 71 -12.55 -12.25 -9.46
N SER A 72 -13.17 -12.06 -10.63
CA SER A 72 -12.70 -12.62 -11.91
C SER A 72 -11.72 -11.73 -12.68
N SER A 73 -11.49 -10.49 -12.20
CA SER A 73 -10.59 -9.57 -12.87
C SER A 73 -9.13 -10.06 -12.86
N LEU A 74 -8.55 -10.19 -14.06
CA LEU A 74 -7.13 -10.50 -14.27
C LEU A 74 -6.20 -9.33 -13.94
N GLN A 75 -6.74 -8.11 -13.83
CA GLN A 75 -6.00 -6.92 -13.41
C GLN A 75 -6.51 -6.47 -12.05
N ARG A 76 -5.65 -6.55 -11.03
CA ARG A 76 -6.01 -6.22 -9.64
C ARG A 76 -4.96 -5.34 -9.00
N THR A 77 -5.41 -4.48 -8.11
CA THR A 77 -4.54 -3.77 -7.17
C THR A 77 -4.79 -4.33 -5.78
N VAL A 78 -3.74 -4.80 -5.11
CA VAL A 78 -3.79 -5.34 -3.74
C VAL A 78 -2.90 -4.51 -2.82
N ILE A 79 -3.18 -4.56 -1.53
CA ILE A 79 -2.31 -3.95 -0.52
C ILE A 79 -1.02 -4.79 -0.39
N GLU A 80 0.10 -4.13 -0.11
CA GLU A 80 1.38 -4.79 0.12
C GLU A 80 1.30 -5.84 1.25
N GLY A 81 1.79 -7.04 1.00
CA GLY A 81 1.70 -8.16 1.96
C GLY A 81 0.32 -8.82 2.05
N ALA A 82 -0.67 -8.41 1.25
CA ALA A 82 -1.92 -9.16 1.14
C ALA A 82 -1.69 -10.54 0.49
N ALA A 83 -2.48 -11.52 0.93
CA ALA A 83 -2.48 -12.86 0.34
C ALA A 83 -3.60 -12.98 -0.70
N LEU A 84 -3.35 -13.72 -1.78
CA LEU A 84 -4.28 -13.88 -2.90
C LEU A 84 -4.59 -15.35 -3.19
N LYS A 85 -5.84 -15.73 -2.96
CA LYS A 85 -6.32 -17.07 -3.27
C LYS A 85 -6.77 -17.19 -4.70
N LEU A 86 -6.03 -17.94 -5.51
CA LEU A 86 -6.42 -18.28 -6.88
C LEU A 86 -7.14 -19.63 -6.92
N SER A 87 -8.36 -19.59 -7.43
CA SER A 87 -9.12 -20.77 -7.85
C SER A 87 -9.55 -20.61 -9.30
N ILE A 88 -9.73 -21.72 -10.01
CA ILE A 88 -10.21 -21.71 -11.39
C ILE A 88 -11.32 -22.75 -11.53
N GLU A 89 -12.34 -22.40 -12.30
CA GLU A 89 -13.40 -23.31 -12.73
C GLU A 89 -13.28 -23.52 -14.24
N SER A 90 -13.44 -24.76 -14.69
CA SER A 90 -13.39 -25.11 -16.10
C SER A 90 -14.68 -25.76 -16.56
N SER A 91 -15.07 -25.49 -17.81
CA SER A 91 -16.19 -26.15 -18.46
C SER A 91 -15.95 -27.64 -18.77
N LYS A 92 -14.73 -28.14 -18.58
CA LYS A 92 -14.31 -29.51 -18.87
C LYS A 92 -13.32 -30.03 -17.82
N PRO A 93 -13.19 -31.36 -17.68
CA PRO A 93 -12.11 -31.99 -16.92
C PRO A 93 -10.74 -31.61 -17.49
N LEU A 94 -9.84 -31.17 -16.61
CA LEU A 94 -8.47 -30.84 -16.97
C LEU A 94 -7.49 -31.97 -16.59
N GLN A 95 -6.42 -32.12 -17.37
CA GLN A 95 -5.27 -32.96 -16.99
C GLN A 95 -4.34 -32.21 -16.04
N HIS A 96 -4.06 -30.94 -16.34
CA HIS A 96 -3.27 -30.06 -15.49
C HIS A 96 -3.59 -28.59 -15.76
N ALA A 97 -3.34 -27.77 -14.76
CA ALA A 97 -3.41 -26.31 -14.84
C ALA A 97 -2.11 -25.73 -14.28
N ARG A 98 -1.47 -24.84 -15.02
CA ARG A 98 -0.17 -24.26 -14.69
C ARG A 98 -0.22 -22.75 -14.69
N LEU A 99 0.34 -22.16 -13.63
CA LEU A 99 0.53 -20.73 -13.46
C LEU A 99 2.01 -20.38 -13.61
N THR A 100 2.33 -19.52 -14.55
CA THR A 100 3.66 -18.89 -14.65
C THR A 100 3.58 -17.50 -14.05
N ILE A 101 4.44 -17.20 -13.09
CA ILE A 101 4.54 -15.88 -12.44
C ILE A 101 5.88 -15.24 -12.82
N GLN A 102 5.82 -13.99 -13.24
CA GLN A 102 6.96 -13.10 -13.42
C GLN A 102 6.92 -12.05 -12.31
N SER A 103 7.87 -12.14 -11.37
CA SER A 103 8.10 -11.10 -10.37
C SER A 103 9.05 -10.05 -10.96
N ARG A 104 8.74 -8.77 -10.75
CA ARG A 104 9.64 -7.67 -11.13
C ARG A 104 10.39 -7.21 -9.88
N ASP A 105 11.31 -8.05 -9.40
CA ASP A 105 12.18 -7.67 -8.30
C ASP A 105 13.38 -6.84 -8.79
N ALA A 106 13.83 -5.88 -7.98
CA ALA A 106 14.73 -4.80 -8.40
C ALA A 106 16.18 -5.24 -8.73
N ALA A 107 16.54 -6.50 -8.45
CA ALA A 107 17.89 -7.02 -8.67
C ALA A 107 18.01 -7.98 -9.87
N ASP A 108 16.93 -8.61 -10.31
CA ASP A 108 16.97 -9.59 -11.39
C ASP A 108 15.65 -9.58 -12.18
N ALA A 109 15.58 -8.67 -13.15
CA ALA A 109 14.44 -8.55 -14.03
C ALA A 109 14.39 -9.79 -14.95
N SER A 110 13.59 -10.79 -14.57
CA SER A 110 12.95 -11.85 -15.39
C SER A 110 13.03 -13.27 -14.78
N GLN A 111 12.94 -13.44 -13.46
CA GLN A 111 12.75 -14.80 -12.93
C GLN A 111 11.30 -15.25 -13.14
N GLU A 112 11.10 -16.15 -14.11
CA GLU A 112 9.86 -16.88 -14.29
C GLU A 112 9.82 -18.06 -13.33
N SER A 113 8.76 -18.15 -12.53
CA SER A 113 8.49 -19.31 -11.69
C SER A 113 7.19 -19.97 -12.13
N GLN A 114 7.20 -21.30 -12.24
CA GLN A 114 6.05 -22.09 -12.66
C GLN A 114 5.49 -22.86 -11.47
N PHE A 115 4.19 -22.83 -11.33
CA PHE A 115 3.45 -23.46 -10.25
C PHE A 115 2.27 -24.24 -10.84
N ASP A 116 2.16 -25.51 -10.48
CA ASP A 116 1.02 -26.32 -10.88
C ASP A 116 -0.13 -26.15 -9.87
N LEU A 117 -1.35 -26.03 -10.36
CA LEU A 117 -2.55 -25.99 -9.54
C LEU A 117 -2.96 -27.43 -9.18
N ILE A 118 -3.74 -27.56 -8.10
CA ILE A 118 -4.22 -28.83 -7.57
C ILE A 118 -5.73 -28.92 -7.80
N ALA A 119 -6.19 -30.06 -8.34
CA ALA A 119 -7.62 -30.34 -8.50
C ALA A 119 -8.31 -30.43 -7.14
N VAL A 120 -9.45 -29.77 -7.01
CA VAL A 120 -10.25 -29.71 -5.78
C VAL A 120 -11.36 -30.77 -5.80
N ASP A 121 -11.89 -31.07 -6.99
CA ASP A 121 -12.97 -32.00 -7.22
C ASP A 121 -12.50 -33.28 -7.92
N LYS A 122 -13.32 -34.34 -7.84
CA LYS A 122 -13.04 -35.61 -8.55
C LYS A 122 -13.21 -35.47 -10.06
N ASP A 123 -14.07 -34.55 -10.49
CA ASP A 123 -14.37 -34.31 -11.90
C ASP A 123 -13.30 -33.45 -12.59
N ARG A 124 -12.29 -32.96 -11.85
CA ARG A 124 -11.18 -32.14 -12.33
C ARG A 124 -11.63 -30.87 -13.06
N THR A 125 -12.77 -30.32 -12.65
CA THR A 125 -13.32 -29.07 -13.18
C THR A 125 -12.99 -27.87 -12.30
N ALA A 126 -12.65 -28.08 -11.03
CA ALA A 126 -12.27 -27.03 -10.09
C ALA A 126 -10.82 -27.22 -9.63
N TRP A 127 -10.00 -26.18 -9.72
CA TRP A 127 -8.59 -26.22 -9.34
C TRP A 127 -8.22 -25.03 -8.47
N ARG A 128 -7.19 -25.21 -7.64
CA ARG A 128 -6.71 -24.18 -6.71
C ARG A 128 -5.19 -24.16 -6.66
N LEU A 129 -4.62 -22.96 -6.53
CA LEU A 129 -3.20 -22.80 -6.28
C LEU A 129 -2.89 -23.09 -4.80
N ASP A 130 -1.80 -23.83 -4.52
CA ASP A 130 -1.23 -23.87 -3.17
C ASP A 130 -0.38 -22.63 -2.96
N GLU A 131 -0.89 -21.69 -2.17
CA GLU A 131 -0.36 -20.33 -2.11
C GLU A 131 0.91 -20.23 -1.27
N GLN A 132 1.10 -21.13 -0.30
CA GLN A 132 2.14 -21.00 0.74
C GLN A 132 3.56 -20.96 0.17
N ALA A 133 3.80 -21.62 -0.97
CA ALA A 133 5.09 -21.66 -1.65
C ALA A 133 5.20 -20.66 -2.81
N THR A 134 4.25 -19.73 -2.93
CA THR A 134 4.14 -18.83 -4.09
C THR A 134 4.18 -17.36 -3.66
N PRO A 135 4.51 -16.45 -4.58
CA PRO A 135 4.38 -15.00 -4.34
C PRO A 135 2.94 -14.53 -4.02
N PHE A 136 1.94 -15.40 -4.13
CA PHE A 136 0.55 -15.09 -3.77
C PHE A 136 0.30 -15.24 -2.26
N ALA A 137 1.17 -15.92 -1.50
CA ALA A 137 1.05 -16.02 -0.04
C ALA A 137 1.18 -14.65 0.64
N ALA A 138 2.04 -13.78 0.10
CA ALA A 138 2.21 -12.40 0.50
C ALA A 138 2.76 -11.61 -0.71
N VAL A 139 1.92 -10.77 -1.30
CA VAL A 139 2.31 -10.00 -2.49
C VAL A 139 3.15 -8.80 -2.05
N LEU A 140 4.47 -8.90 -2.20
CA LEU A 140 5.43 -7.86 -1.83
C LEU A 140 5.96 -7.05 -3.03
N THR A 141 5.84 -7.60 -4.24
CA THR A 141 6.21 -6.93 -5.48
C THR A 141 5.08 -7.03 -6.51
N PRO A 142 5.03 -6.14 -7.51
CA PRO A 142 4.08 -6.27 -8.61
C PRO A 142 4.33 -7.56 -9.41
N LEU A 143 3.27 -8.33 -9.65
CA LEU A 143 3.33 -9.62 -10.32
C LEU A 143 2.67 -9.54 -11.70
N ARG A 144 3.26 -10.23 -12.68
CA ARG A 144 2.56 -10.61 -13.91
C ARG A 144 2.40 -12.11 -13.90
N PHE A 145 1.25 -12.61 -14.33
CA PHE A 145 1.02 -14.05 -14.37
C PHE A 145 0.39 -14.47 -15.68
N ARG A 146 0.58 -15.75 -16.01
CA ARG A 146 -0.01 -16.43 -17.14
C ARG A 146 -0.52 -17.79 -16.68
N LEU A 147 -1.80 -18.05 -16.92
CA LEU A 147 -2.44 -19.33 -16.62
C LEU A 147 -2.66 -20.09 -17.94
N GLN A 148 -2.17 -21.33 -17.97
CA GLN A 148 -2.39 -22.26 -19.06
C GLN A 148 -2.98 -23.56 -18.52
N VAL A 149 -3.92 -24.14 -19.26
CA VAL A 149 -4.53 -25.43 -18.90
C VAL A 149 -4.45 -26.39 -20.08
N LEU A 150 -4.47 -27.68 -19.77
CA LEU A 150 -4.60 -28.76 -20.76
C LEU A 150 -5.78 -29.66 -20.34
N ASP A 151 -6.72 -29.88 -21.25
CA ASP A 151 -7.86 -30.77 -21.03
C ASP A 151 -7.54 -32.25 -21.33
N ASP A 152 -8.48 -33.14 -21.02
CA ASP A 152 -8.34 -34.58 -21.29
C ASP A 152 -8.25 -34.92 -22.78
N ASP A 153 -8.78 -34.06 -23.64
CA ASP A 153 -8.73 -34.19 -25.10
C ASP A 153 -7.39 -33.69 -25.67
N GLY A 154 -6.46 -33.23 -24.83
CA GLY A 154 -5.18 -32.68 -25.23
C GLY A 154 -5.27 -31.25 -25.79
N LEU A 155 -6.39 -30.56 -25.56
CA LEU A 155 -6.62 -29.19 -25.99
C LEU A 155 -6.22 -28.21 -24.89
N ALA A 156 -5.58 -27.12 -25.30
CA ALA A 156 -5.18 -26.03 -24.42
C ALA A 156 -5.88 -24.73 -24.82
N LEU A 157 -5.84 -23.72 -23.95
CA LEU A 157 -6.31 -22.39 -24.32
C LEU A 157 -5.51 -21.87 -25.52
N GLU A 158 -6.23 -21.33 -26.50
CA GLU A 158 -5.62 -20.67 -27.66
C GLU A 158 -4.75 -19.49 -27.21
N ASN A 159 -5.26 -18.71 -26.26
CA ASN A 159 -4.56 -17.63 -25.60
C ASN A 159 -4.52 -17.90 -24.09
N PRO A 160 -3.33 -18.14 -23.50
CA PRO A 160 -3.20 -18.27 -22.06
C PRO A 160 -3.74 -17.04 -21.33
N LEU A 161 -4.50 -17.24 -20.26
CA LEU A 161 -5.07 -16.13 -19.48
C LEU A 161 -3.95 -15.37 -18.80
N SER A 162 -3.75 -14.12 -19.18
CA SER A 162 -2.65 -13.29 -18.69
C SER A 162 -3.17 -12.12 -17.87
N GLY A 163 -2.54 -11.84 -16.73
CA GLY A 163 -2.99 -10.83 -15.79
C GLY A 163 -1.85 -10.13 -15.07
N THR A 164 -2.21 -9.08 -14.33
CA THR A 164 -1.27 -8.29 -13.53
C THR A 164 -1.83 -7.98 -12.16
N ILE A 165 -1.01 -8.18 -11.15
CA ILE A 165 -1.27 -7.76 -9.77
C ILE A 165 -0.38 -6.56 -9.49
N ARG A 166 -1.00 -5.41 -9.27
CA ARG A 166 -0.35 -4.16 -8.88
C ARG A 166 -0.41 -4.03 -7.36
N LEU A 167 0.59 -3.36 -6.82
CA LEU A 167 0.59 -3.01 -5.41
C LEU A 167 0.03 -1.61 -5.21
N LYS A 168 -0.85 -1.50 -4.22
CA LYS A 168 -1.11 -0.24 -3.54
C LYS A 168 -0.07 -0.13 -2.43
N ALA A 169 0.92 0.73 -2.65
CA ALA A 169 1.94 1.01 -1.64
C ALA A 169 1.28 1.60 -0.39
N ASP A 170 1.71 1.08 0.75
CA ASP A 170 1.39 1.60 2.07
C ASP A 170 2.18 2.90 2.30
N GLN A 171 1.51 3.99 2.69
CA GLN A 171 2.15 5.29 2.82
C GLN A 171 2.90 5.38 4.15
N ALA A 172 4.00 6.12 4.18
CA ALA A 172 4.60 6.46 5.47
C ALA A 172 3.63 7.36 6.26
N PRO A 173 3.61 7.25 7.60
CA PRO A 173 2.78 8.11 8.43
C PRO A 173 3.15 9.57 8.23
N ARG A 174 2.27 10.47 8.61
CA ARG A 174 2.53 11.91 8.60
C ARG A 174 2.46 12.42 10.03
N VAL A 175 3.57 12.98 10.49
CA VAL A 175 3.69 13.58 11.82
C VAL A 175 3.95 15.08 11.68
N SER A 176 3.26 15.85 12.51
CA SER A 176 3.45 17.28 12.64
C SER A 176 3.58 17.63 14.11
N GLY A 177 4.42 18.62 14.40
CA GLY A 177 4.70 19.10 15.74
C GLY A 177 4.51 20.61 15.84
N GLY A 178 4.18 21.08 17.02
CA GLY A 178 4.04 22.50 17.34
C GLY A 178 4.61 22.80 18.72
N LEU A 179 5.16 23.99 18.89
CA LEU A 179 5.58 24.52 20.18
C LEU A 179 4.81 25.78 20.47
N VAL A 180 4.36 25.91 21.72
CA VAL A 180 3.69 27.13 22.20
C VAL A 180 4.68 28.30 22.27
N HIS A 181 5.93 28.04 22.65
CA HIS A 181 6.96 29.06 22.84
C HIS A 181 8.26 28.67 22.14
N ARG A 182 8.85 29.63 21.40
CA ARG A 182 10.15 29.48 20.72
C ARG A 182 11.35 29.80 21.60
N LEU A 183 11.12 30.51 22.71
CA LEU A 183 12.13 30.90 23.69
C LEU A 183 11.85 30.16 24.99
N ILE A 184 12.86 29.49 25.53
CA ILE A 184 12.72 28.63 26.71
C ILE A 184 13.87 28.83 27.69
N LEU A 185 13.60 28.53 28.96
CA LEU A 185 14.64 28.46 29.99
C LEU A 185 15.40 27.12 29.90
N PRO A 186 16.67 27.05 30.34
CA PRO A 186 17.45 25.81 30.35
C PRO A 186 16.80 24.64 31.09
N THR A 187 16.02 24.93 32.14
CA THR A 187 15.31 23.94 32.98
C THR A 187 13.82 23.86 32.67
N ALA A 188 13.37 24.49 31.58
CA ALA A 188 11.97 24.49 31.20
C ALA A 188 11.48 23.09 30.83
N LYS A 189 10.16 22.92 30.94
CA LYS A 189 9.45 21.72 30.49
C LYS A 189 8.47 22.10 29.37
N PRO A 190 8.96 22.43 28.17
CA PRO A 190 8.09 22.83 27.08
C PRO A 190 7.13 21.71 26.69
N GLU A 191 5.90 22.12 26.37
CA GLU A 191 4.86 21.25 25.85
C GLU A 191 4.92 21.26 24.31
N ILE A 192 5.13 20.07 23.74
CA ILE A 192 5.16 19.84 22.30
C ILE A 192 3.81 19.28 21.90
N GLU A 193 3.02 20.06 21.17
CA GLU A 193 1.80 19.58 20.54
C GLU A 193 2.18 18.71 19.34
N PHE A 194 1.47 17.61 19.14
CA PHE A 194 1.69 16.75 17.99
C PHE A 194 0.38 16.30 17.36
N SER A 195 0.43 16.04 16.06
CA SER A 195 -0.64 15.37 15.33
C SER A 195 -0.04 14.34 14.38
N VAL A 196 -0.55 13.11 14.43
CA VAL A 196 -0.14 12.00 13.58
C VAL A 196 -1.32 11.45 12.78
N ARG A 197 -1.09 11.16 11.51
CA ARG A 197 -2.06 10.57 10.58
C ARG A 197 -1.39 9.46 9.78
N ASP A 198 -2.14 8.41 9.50
CA ASP A 198 -1.71 7.28 8.69
C ASP A 198 -2.94 6.64 8.00
N ASP A 199 -2.73 5.83 6.96
CA ASP A 199 -3.79 5.09 6.26
C ASP A 199 -4.14 3.74 6.89
N PHE A 200 -3.24 3.10 7.64
CA PHE A 200 -3.51 1.82 8.32
C PHE A 200 -3.29 1.87 9.83
N GLY A 201 -2.21 2.48 10.30
CA GLY A 201 -1.93 2.64 11.72
C GLY A 201 -0.55 3.19 12.06
N VAL A 202 -0.37 3.54 13.33
CA VAL A 202 0.90 4.02 13.87
C VAL A 202 1.33 3.09 14.99
N SER A 203 2.50 2.49 14.89
CA SER A 203 3.05 1.55 15.87
C SER A 203 3.79 2.26 17.01
N ALA A 204 4.38 3.42 16.73
CA ALA A 204 5.09 4.23 17.72
C ALA A 204 5.15 5.70 17.31
N LEU A 205 5.26 6.57 18.31
CA LEU A 205 5.62 7.97 18.16
C LEU A 205 6.76 8.29 19.12
N GLY A 206 7.78 8.98 18.62
CA GLY A 206 8.92 9.42 19.39
C GLY A 206 9.52 10.68 18.79
N GLY A 207 10.77 10.94 19.14
CA GLY A 207 11.53 12.01 18.53
C GLY A 207 12.97 12.07 19.01
N THR A 208 13.72 12.94 18.37
CA THR A 208 15.11 13.27 18.69
C THR A 208 15.19 14.74 19.09
N VAL A 209 16.03 15.03 20.07
CA VAL A 209 16.41 16.39 20.46
C VAL A 209 17.90 16.51 20.22
N GLN A 210 18.29 17.45 19.36
CA GLN A 210 19.68 17.78 19.08
C GLN A 210 20.01 19.15 19.68
N VAL A 211 21.10 19.23 20.43
CA VAL A 211 21.60 20.49 20.99
C VAL A 211 22.70 21.04 20.07
N VAL A 212 22.48 22.25 19.56
CA VAL A 212 23.45 23.02 18.77
C VAL A 212 24.00 24.12 19.67
N ARG A 213 25.32 24.08 19.94
CA ARG A 213 26.01 25.03 20.82
C ARG A 213 26.87 26.00 19.99
N GLY A 214 26.73 27.30 20.20
CA GLY A 214 27.64 28.33 19.67
C GLY A 214 26.98 29.43 18.85
N GLU A 215 27.64 30.60 18.80
CA GLU A 215 27.22 31.77 18.03
C GLU A 215 27.41 31.56 16.52
N PHE A 216 26.34 31.78 15.75
CA PHE A 216 26.31 32.07 14.31
C PHE A 216 27.54 31.63 13.49
N SER A 217 27.56 30.39 13.02
CA SER A 217 28.32 30.01 11.82
C SER A 217 27.77 28.72 11.23
N ARG A 218 27.26 28.84 9.99
CA ARG A 218 26.91 27.78 9.02
C ARG A 218 26.59 26.40 9.59
N VAL A 219 25.32 26.03 9.50
CA VAL A 219 24.81 24.68 9.70
C VAL A 219 25.42 23.75 8.64
N ASP A 220 26.57 23.15 8.92
CA ASP A 220 26.91 21.83 8.42
C ASP A 220 26.31 20.81 9.40
N GLU A 221 25.68 19.75 8.88
CA GLU A 221 24.96 18.69 9.61
C GLU A 221 25.81 17.90 10.64
N SER A 222 27.07 18.29 10.89
CA SER A 222 28.07 17.48 11.61
C SER A 222 28.43 17.96 13.03
N THR A 223 27.77 18.99 13.59
CA THR A 223 28.09 19.53 14.93
C THR A 223 27.00 19.30 15.99
N ALA A 224 26.24 18.20 15.90
CA ALA A 224 25.37 17.79 17.01
C ALA A 224 26.22 17.25 18.17
N VAL A 225 26.28 18.00 19.28
CA VAL A 225 27.12 17.66 20.44
C VAL A 225 26.38 16.74 21.43
N ASN A 226 25.06 16.66 21.35
CA ASN A 226 24.24 15.77 22.18
C ASN A 226 22.93 15.43 21.46
N GLU A 227 22.61 14.13 21.35
CA GLU A 227 21.34 13.63 20.82
C GLU A 227 20.58 12.91 21.93
N MET A 228 19.35 13.35 22.21
CA MET A 228 18.45 12.69 23.16
C MET A 228 17.24 12.14 22.41
N LYS A 229 17.06 10.82 22.46
CA LYS A 229 15.85 10.15 21.95
C LYS A 229 14.79 10.13 23.04
N PHE A 230 13.55 10.44 22.67
CA PHE A 230 12.40 10.25 23.53
C PHE A 230 11.32 9.44 22.82
N THR A 231 10.55 8.71 23.60
CA THR A 231 9.35 8.01 23.14
C THR A 231 8.17 8.69 23.77
N VAL A 232 7.14 8.97 22.97
CA VAL A 232 5.89 9.53 23.45
C VAL A 232 5.13 8.40 24.15
N ASP A 233 5.40 8.26 25.45
CA ASP A 233 4.97 7.12 26.26
C ASP A 233 3.47 7.17 26.60
N ARG A 234 2.90 5.98 26.89
CA ARG A 234 1.48 5.56 26.84
C ARG A 234 0.41 6.39 27.57
N ARG A 235 0.68 7.52 28.20
CA ARG A 235 -0.27 8.21 29.12
C ARG A 235 -0.55 9.67 28.78
N LEU A 236 -0.73 9.99 27.50
CA LEU A 236 -1.11 11.35 27.11
C LEU A 236 -2.60 11.44 26.79
N PRO A 237 -3.31 12.45 27.31
CA PRO A 237 -4.70 12.69 26.97
C PRO A 237 -4.78 13.12 25.49
N LEU A 238 -5.56 12.38 24.70
CA LEU A 238 -5.94 12.81 23.35
C LEU A 238 -6.83 14.05 23.48
N ARG A 239 -6.43 15.17 22.87
CA ARG A 239 -7.35 16.29 22.60
C ARG A 239 -7.96 16.05 21.23
N GLY A 240 -9.17 15.51 21.20
CA GLY A 240 -9.98 15.49 19.99
C GLY A 240 -10.39 16.92 19.64
N ALA A 241 -10.17 17.34 18.40
CA ALA A 241 -10.89 18.48 17.85
C ALA A 241 -12.34 18.03 17.64
N MET A 242 -13.28 18.42 18.53
CA MET A 242 -14.73 18.59 18.27
C MET A 242 -15.50 19.05 19.54
N SER A 243 -16.71 19.58 19.29
CA SER A 243 -17.51 20.56 20.06
C SER A 243 -17.58 20.44 21.59
N SER A 244 -17.75 21.61 22.22
CA SER A 244 -17.81 21.92 23.65
C SER A 244 -18.97 21.29 24.46
N SER A 245 -19.62 20.23 24.00
CA SER A 245 -20.75 19.62 24.72
C SER A 245 -20.58 18.14 25.13
N GLU A 246 -19.46 17.50 24.81
CA GLU A 246 -19.16 16.11 25.25
C GLU A 246 -17.86 15.99 26.08
N ALA A 247 -17.32 17.11 26.56
CA ALA A 247 -16.00 17.19 27.19
C ALA A 247 -15.90 16.58 28.62
N GLU A 248 -17.01 16.19 29.25
CA GLU A 248 -16.99 15.77 30.67
C GLU A 248 -17.00 14.25 30.91
N LEU A 249 -17.06 13.39 29.88
CA LEU A 249 -17.33 11.95 30.09
C LEU A 249 -16.33 10.95 29.49
N ARG A 250 -15.10 11.36 29.14
CA ARG A 250 -14.03 10.40 28.86
C ARG A 250 -12.83 10.60 29.78
N LYS A 251 -12.68 9.68 30.74
CA LYS A 251 -11.40 9.38 31.42
C LYS A 251 -10.29 9.40 30.38
N ALA A 252 -9.20 10.12 30.64
CA ALA A 252 -8.01 10.18 29.81
C ALA A 252 -7.57 8.76 29.39
N GLU A 253 -7.97 8.36 28.18
CA GLU A 253 -7.62 7.07 27.62
C GLU A 253 -6.17 7.18 27.14
N ALA A 254 -5.27 6.66 27.96
CA ALA A 254 -3.88 6.41 27.65
C ALA A 254 -3.74 5.81 26.23
N VAL A 255 -3.07 6.51 25.31
CA VAL A 255 -2.78 6.03 23.96
C VAL A 255 -2.08 4.67 24.04
N ARG A 256 -2.78 3.60 23.63
CA ARG A 256 -2.23 2.25 23.53
C ARG A 256 -1.87 1.97 22.08
N TYR A 257 -0.57 1.88 21.83
CA TYR A 257 -0.07 1.40 20.56
C TYR A 257 -0.38 -0.09 20.34
N PRO A 258 -0.59 -0.53 19.08
CA PRO A 258 -0.64 0.30 17.87
C PRO A 258 -1.92 1.14 17.78
N LEU A 259 -1.80 2.40 17.35
CA LEU A 259 -2.94 3.21 16.95
C LEU A 259 -3.46 2.67 15.62
N ARG A 260 -4.72 2.23 15.58
CA ARG A 260 -5.34 1.75 14.35
C ARG A 260 -5.97 2.90 13.57
N ARG A 261 -6.26 2.70 12.28
CA ARG A 261 -6.91 3.67 11.39
C ARG A 261 -8.09 4.45 12.01
N LEU A 262 -8.96 3.79 12.78
CA LEU A 262 -10.14 4.43 13.43
C LEU A 262 -9.77 5.40 14.57
N GLN A 263 -8.56 5.28 15.12
CA GLN A 263 -8.04 6.16 16.16
C GLN A 263 -7.21 7.32 15.57
N LEU A 264 -7.17 7.44 14.24
CA LEU A 264 -6.42 8.46 13.51
C LEU A 264 -7.37 9.45 12.81
N PRO A 265 -7.00 10.74 12.68
CA PRO A 265 -5.76 11.35 13.17
C PRO A 265 -5.75 11.44 14.70
N ALA A 266 -4.60 11.16 15.31
CA ALA A 266 -4.40 11.28 16.75
C ALA A 266 -3.61 12.54 17.05
N SER A 267 -4.07 13.31 18.04
CA SER A 267 -3.42 14.55 18.47
C SER A 267 -3.27 14.58 19.99
N GLY A 268 -2.17 15.15 20.46
CA GLY A 268 -1.85 15.22 21.88
C GLY A 268 -0.72 16.20 22.16
N ALA A 269 -0.24 16.19 23.40
CA ALA A 269 0.83 17.06 23.84
C ALA A 269 1.81 16.31 24.74
N TYR A 270 3.11 16.50 24.51
CA TYR A 270 4.19 15.84 25.25
C TYR A 270 5.04 16.87 25.98
N VAL A 271 5.25 16.66 27.28
CA VAL A 271 6.08 17.54 28.11
C VAL A 271 7.53 17.06 28.05
N LEU A 272 8.40 17.83 27.39
CA LEU A 272 9.82 17.51 27.24
C LEU A 272 10.60 18.04 28.45
N ASP A 273 11.24 17.16 29.22
CA ASP A 273 12.07 17.57 30.36
C ASP A 273 13.52 17.87 29.91
N LEU A 274 13.86 19.16 29.82
CA LEU A 274 15.16 19.63 29.34
C LEU A 274 16.25 19.64 30.41
N SER A 275 15.90 19.43 31.69
CA SER A 275 16.84 19.49 32.83
C SER A 275 18.04 18.55 32.66
N LYS A 276 17.88 17.48 31.89
CA LYS A 276 18.91 16.47 31.62
C LYS A 276 19.95 16.91 30.57
N LEU A 277 19.65 17.93 29.77
CA LEU A 277 20.46 18.32 28.62
C LEU A 277 21.56 19.35 28.93
N GLN A 278 21.65 19.82 30.19
CA GLN A 278 22.64 20.80 30.65
C GLN A 278 22.76 22.00 29.69
N LEU A 279 21.63 22.60 29.38
CA LEU A 279 21.53 23.70 28.42
C LEU A 279 22.07 25.00 29.03
N THR A 280 22.64 25.83 28.17
CA THR A 280 23.16 27.16 28.50
C THR A 280 22.49 28.22 27.63
N ARG A 281 22.53 29.49 28.07
CA ARG A 281 22.01 30.60 27.29
C ARG A 281 22.74 30.68 25.94
N GLY A 282 21.97 30.79 24.86
CA GLY A 282 22.49 30.83 23.49
C GLY A 282 22.49 29.47 22.79
N ASP A 283 22.16 28.38 23.48
CA ASP A 283 21.99 27.07 22.84
C ASP A 283 20.70 27.04 21.98
N GLN A 284 20.75 26.32 20.87
CA GLN A 284 19.58 26.03 20.06
C GLN A 284 19.23 24.54 20.17
N LEU A 285 17.94 24.25 20.37
CA LEU A 285 17.39 22.91 20.33
C LEU A 285 16.71 22.69 18.99
N ARG A 286 17.09 21.61 18.30
CA ARG A 286 16.36 21.09 17.15
C ARG A 286 15.62 19.82 17.58
N ILE A 287 14.30 19.87 17.58
CA ILE A 287 13.44 18.79 17.99
C ILE A 287 12.75 18.22 16.75
N THR A 288 12.94 16.94 16.48
CA THR A 288 12.31 16.25 15.35
C THR A 288 11.42 15.14 15.89
N LEU A 289 10.13 15.14 15.54
CA LEU A 289 9.23 14.05 15.89
C LEU A 289 9.32 12.96 14.84
N THR A 290 9.32 11.71 15.25
CA THR A 290 9.35 10.54 14.36
C THR A 290 8.13 9.68 14.63
N ALA A 291 7.33 9.42 13.60
CA ALA A 291 6.23 8.45 13.65
C ALA A 291 6.62 7.18 12.89
N THR A 292 6.28 6.03 13.46
CA THR A 292 6.53 4.72 12.87
C THR A 292 5.22 4.06 12.50
N ASP A 293 5.12 3.62 11.25
CA ASP A 293 4.00 2.92 10.67
C ASP A 293 3.73 1.59 11.38
N TYR A 294 2.47 1.13 11.40
CA TYR A 294 2.11 -0.21 11.81
C TYR A 294 1.90 -1.12 10.58
N ARG A 295 2.94 -1.87 10.20
CA ARG A 295 2.91 -2.81 9.06
C ARG A 295 2.86 -4.30 9.44
N GLY A 296 2.45 -4.62 10.66
CA GLY A 296 2.41 -6.01 11.15
C GLY A 296 3.81 -6.63 11.18
N ASP A 297 4.03 -7.66 10.35
CA ASP A 297 5.30 -8.39 10.25
C ASP A 297 6.27 -7.79 9.20
N LEU A 298 5.83 -6.80 8.42
CA LEU A 298 6.68 -6.13 7.44
C LEU A 298 7.63 -5.12 8.13
N PRO A 299 8.78 -4.80 7.49
CA PRO A 299 9.69 -3.78 8.00
C PRO A 299 8.96 -2.44 8.23
N PRO A 300 9.12 -1.81 9.41
CA PRO A 300 8.45 -0.55 9.68
C PRO A 300 9.03 0.57 8.83
N VAL A 301 8.15 1.42 8.32
CA VAL A 301 8.54 2.69 7.69
C VAL A 301 8.31 3.81 8.69
N SER A 302 9.23 4.76 8.77
CA SER A 302 9.10 5.92 9.66
C SER A 302 9.18 7.20 8.87
N SER A 303 8.57 8.25 9.40
CA SER A 303 8.65 9.60 8.88
C SER A 303 8.95 10.59 9.99
N ASP A 304 9.65 11.64 9.61
CA ASP A 304 10.04 12.71 10.51
C ASP A 304 9.18 13.96 10.26
N SER A 305 8.93 14.74 11.31
CA SER A 305 8.30 16.05 11.21
C SER A 305 9.28 17.08 10.70
N GLU A 306 8.76 18.25 10.33
CA GLU A 306 9.60 19.43 10.24
C GLU A 306 10.29 19.69 11.59
N PRO A 307 11.59 20.03 11.61
CA PRO A 307 12.30 20.27 12.85
C PRO A 307 11.80 21.52 13.55
N LEU A 308 11.44 21.38 14.83
CA LEU A 308 11.08 22.49 15.69
C LEU A 308 12.36 23.07 16.29
N VAL A 309 12.62 24.35 16.01
CA VAL A 309 13.81 25.05 16.52
C VAL A 309 13.41 25.93 17.70
N VAL A 310 14.14 25.79 18.80
CA VAL A 310 13.92 26.52 20.05
C VAL A 310 15.21 27.14 20.51
N GLU A 311 15.16 28.37 20.97
CA GLU A 311 16.32 29.08 21.50
C GLU A 311 16.28 29.11 23.03
N VAL A 312 17.41 28.74 23.64
CA VAL A 312 17.58 28.73 25.10
C VAL A 312 18.06 30.10 25.55
N THR A 313 17.26 30.74 26.40
CA THR A 313 17.55 32.08 26.92
C THR A 313 17.36 32.13 28.44
N ASP A 314 17.77 33.23 29.07
CA ASP A 314 17.53 33.47 30.49
C ASP A 314 16.21 34.21 30.72
N GLN A 315 15.82 34.38 31.99
CA GLN A 315 14.57 35.05 32.35
C GLN A 315 14.54 36.51 31.84
N ALA A 316 15.68 37.20 31.84
CA ALA A 316 15.76 38.57 31.33
C ALA A 316 15.54 38.61 29.81
N GLY A 317 16.05 37.63 29.07
CA GLY A 317 15.85 37.47 27.63
C GLY A 317 14.40 37.19 27.25
N ILE A 318 13.68 36.36 28.02
CA ILE A 318 12.25 36.13 27.81
C ILE A 318 11.45 37.43 28.02
N VAL A 319 11.71 38.15 29.12
CA VAL A 319 11.02 39.41 29.42
C VAL A 319 11.31 40.47 28.36
N ALA A 320 12.56 40.55 27.90
CA ALA A 320 12.95 41.46 26.83
C ALA A 320 12.20 41.13 25.52
N ALA A 321 12.10 39.86 25.15
CA ALA A 321 11.38 39.43 23.95
C ALA A 321 9.87 39.74 24.03
N ILE A 322 9.24 39.54 25.19
CA ILE A 322 7.83 39.89 25.40
C ILE A 322 7.63 41.40 25.29
N SER A 323 8.50 42.19 25.94
CA SER A 323 8.42 43.66 25.93
C SER A 323 8.63 44.23 24.54
N GLU A 324 9.55 43.66 23.75
CA GLU A 324 9.79 44.08 22.38
C GLU A 324 8.61 43.76 21.46
N ALA A 325 8.01 42.58 21.61
CA ALA A 325 6.83 42.19 20.84
C ALA A 325 5.62 43.10 21.14
N ASP A 326 5.41 43.47 22.41
CA ASP A 326 4.33 44.38 22.81
C ASP A 326 4.55 45.79 22.25
N ARG A 327 5.79 46.31 22.34
CA ARG A 327 6.14 47.61 21.73
C ARG A 327 5.89 47.63 20.22
N ARG A 328 6.30 46.59 19.49
CA ARG A 328 6.03 46.50 18.03
C ARG A 328 4.54 46.42 17.72
N SER A 329 3.77 45.74 18.57
CA SER A 329 2.31 45.67 18.42
C SER A 329 1.65 47.02 18.64
N GLN A 330 2.12 47.79 19.64
CA GLN A 330 1.67 49.17 19.86
C GLN A 330 2.00 50.07 18.67
N GLU A 331 3.23 50.02 18.15
CA GLU A 331 3.64 50.79 16.97
C GLU A 331 2.77 50.45 15.74
N GLN A 332 2.44 49.17 15.52
CA GLN A 332 1.56 48.74 14.43
C GLN A 332 0.10 49.20 14.60
N ILE A 333 -0.41 49.18 15.83
CA ILE A 333 -1.75 49.67 16.15
C ILE A 333 -1.82 51.19 15.93
N ASP A 334 -0.82 51.93 16.40
CA ASP A 334 -0.72 53.37 16.21
C ASP A 334 -0.62 53.72 14.72
N GLU A 335 0.13 52.95 13.93
CA GLU A 335 0.21 53.12 12.48
C GLU A 335 -1.15 52.85 11.80
N LEU A 336 -1.87 51.80 12.20
CA LEU A 336 -3.22 51.51 11.69
C LEU A 336 -4.23 52.60 12.06
N ILE A 337 -4.18 53.11 13.29
CA ILE A 337 -5.02 54.21 13.76
C ILE A 337 -4.72 55.47 12.96
N SER A 338 -3.44 55.78 12.74
CA SER A 338 -3.01 56.94 11.95
C SER A 338 -3.54 56.88 10.52
N ARG A 339 -3.52 55.71 9.89
CA ARG A 339 -4.11 55.48 8.55
C ARG A 339 -5.64 55.59 8.54
N GLN A 340 -6.35 55.09 9.55
CA GLN A 340 -7.82 55.15 9.60
C GLN A 340 -8.37 56.52 9.99
N LEU A 341 -7.65 57.28 10.82
CA LEU A 341 -8.05 58.63 11.21
C LEU A 341 -7.67 59.69 10.16
N GLY A 342 -7.00 59.31 9.07
CA GLY A 342 -6.61 60.22 7.99
C GLY A 342 -5.61 61.30 8.42
N ILE A 343 -4.93 61.10 9.56
CA ILE A 343 -3.93 62.03 10.10
C ILE A 343 -2.60 61.70 9.42
N GLY A 344 -2.53 61.93 8.11
CA GLY A 344 -1.38 61.52 7.31
C GLY A 344 -1.32 62.08 5.89
N GLU A 345 -2.34 62.79 5.42
CA GLU A 345 -2.24 63.62 4.22
C GLU A 345 -2.81 65.00 4.52
N THR A 346 -1.93 65.92 4.92
CA THR A 346 -2.15 67.34 4.65
C THR A 346 -0.97 67.79 3.76
N PRO A 347 -1.27 68.50 2.66
CA PRO A 347 -0.42 68.65 1.47
C PRO A 347 0.86 69.47 1.65
#